data_AF-Q8BLF5-F1
#
_entry.id   AF-Q8BLF5-F1
#
_cell.length_a   1.000
_cell.length_b   1.000
_cell.length_c   1.000
_cell.angle_alpha   90.00
_cell.angle_beta   90.00
_cell.angle_gamma   90.00
#
_symmetry.space_group_name_H-M   'P 1'
#
loop_
_entity.id
_entity.type
_entity.pdbx_description
1 polymer ?
#
loop_
_entity_poly.entity_id
_entity_poly.type
_entity_poly.pdbx_seq_one_letter_code
_entity_poly.pdbx_strand_id
1 'polypeptide(L)'
;MPSVLGSMMVASTSAAASLQEALENAGRLIDRQLQEDRMYPDLSELLMVSAPNSPTVSGMSDMDYPLQGPGLLSVPSLPEISTIRRVPLPPELVEQFGHMQCNCMMGVFPPISRAWLTIDSDIFMWNYEDGGDLAYFDGLSETILAVGLVKPKAGIFQPHVRHLLVLATPVDIVILGLSYANVQTGSGILNDSMCGGMQLLPDPLYSLPTDNTYLLTITSTDNGRIFLAGKDGCLYEVAYQAEAGWFSQRCRKINHSKSSLSFLVPSLLQFTFSEDDPIVQIEIDNSRNILYTRSEKGVIQVYDLGHDGQGMSRVASVSQNAIVSAAGNIARTIDRSVFKPIVQIAVIESSESLDCQLLAVTHAGVRLYFSTCPFRQPLARPNTLTLVHVRLPPGFSASSTVEKPSKVHKALYSKGILLMTASENEDNDILWCVNHDTFPFQKPMMETQMTTRVDGHSWALSAIDELKVDKIITPLNKDHIPITDSPVVVQQHMLPP
;
A
#
# COMPACT_ATOMS: atom_id res chain seq x y z
N MET A 1 31.82 18.15 -70.48
CA MET A 1 30.79 18.16 -69.42
C MET A 1 30.17 16.77 -69.22
N PRO A 2 30.91 15.79 -68.65
CA PRO A 2 30.23 14.74 -67.86
C PRO A 2 30.88 14.40 -66.50
N SER A 3 31.98 15.02 -66.07
CA SER A 3 32.73 14.60 -64.87
C SER A 3 32.23 15.16 -63.53
N VAL A 4 31.44 16.24 -63.53
CA VAL A 4 30.99 16.89 -62.29
C VAL A 4 29.75 16.20 -61.68
N LEU A 5 28.83 15.72 -62.52
CA LEU A 5 27.63 14.99 -62.09
C LEU A 5 27.96 13.64 -61.44
N GLY A 6 28.94 12.89 -61.98
CA GLY A 6 29.38 11.62 -61.39
C GLY A 6 30.07 11.78 -60.03
N SER A 7 30.86 12.85 -59.84
CA SER A 7 31.53 13.12 -58.56
C SER A 7 30.55 13.59 -57.48
N MET A 8 29.54 14.39 -57.84
CA MET A 8 28.47 14.81 -56.92
C MET A 8 27.53 13.66 -56.53
N MET A 9 27.25 12.72 -57.45
CA MET A 9 26.47 11.51 -57.13
C MET A 9 27.25 10.54 -56.22
N VAL A 10 28.56 10.36 -56.42
CA VAL A 10 29.37 9.49 -55.56
C VAL A 10 29.53 10.09 -54.15
N ALA A 11 29.72 11.40 -54.04
CA ALA A 11 29.80 12.10 -52.75
C ALA A 11 28.45 12.13 -52.00
N SER A 12 27.32 12.19 -52.70
CA SER A 12 25.99 12.08 -52.06
C SER A 12 25.69 10.65 -51.62
N THR A 13 26.13 9.63 -52.37
CA THR A 13 25.99 8.22 -51.96
C THR A 13 26.87 7.85 -50.76
N SER A 14 28.08 8.40 -50.64
CA SER A 14 28.94 8.15 -49.49
C SER A 14 28.44 8.84 -48.22
N ALA A 15 27.90 10.06 -48.34
CA ALA A 15 27.25 10.76 -47.24
C ALA A 15 25.97 10.05 -46.77
N ALA A 16 25.19 9.49 -47.70
CA ALA A 16 24.01 8.69 -47.38
C ALA A 16 24.38 7.37 -46.66
N ALA A 17 25.44 6.69 -47.10
CA ALA A 17 25.94 5.49 -46.43
C ALA A 17 26.48 5.79 -45.02
N SER A 18 27.22 6.88 -44.84
CA SER A 18 27.69 7.30 -43.51
C SER A 18 26.54 7.69 -42.57
N LEU A 19 25.48 8.31 -43.11
CA LEU A 19 24.28 8.62 -42.33
C LEU A 19 23.55 7.34 -41.93
N GLN A 20 23.40 6.38 -42.84
CA GLN A 20 22.80 5.08 -42.54
C GLN A 20 23.58 4.33 -41.45
N GLU A 21 24.91 4.30 -41.54
CA GLU A 21 25.76 3.67 -40.51
C GLU A 21 25.63 4.41 -39.16
N ALA A 22 25.58 5.74 -39.16
CA ALA A 22 25.37 6.53 -37.96
C ALA A 22 24.00 6.24 -37.31
N LEU A 23 22.94 6.12 -38.12
CA LEU A 23 21.60 5.77 -37.65
C LEU A 23 21.54 4.34 -37.08
N GLU A 24 22.19 3.37 -37.74
CA GLU A 24 22.29 2.01 -37.23
C GLU A 24 23.08 1.93 -35.92
N ASN A 25 24.18 2.68 -35.81
CA ASN A 25 24.97 2.74 -34.59
C ASN A 25 24.21 3.43 -33.45
N ALA A 26 23.45 4.48 -33.75
CA ALA A 26 22.55 5.11 -32.79
C ALA A 26 21.47 4.13 -32.33
N GLY A 27 20.85 3.36 -33.25
CA GLY A 27 19.89 2.32 -32.93
C GLY A 27 20.47 1.25 -32.00
N ARG A 28 21.64 0.68 -32.33
CA ARG A 28 22.33 -0.31 -31.49
C ARG A 28 22.67 0.23 -30.11
N LEU A 29 23.05 1.52 -30.01
CA LEU A 29 23.33 2.16 -28.73
C LEU A 29 22.06 2.25 -27.88
N ILE A 30 20.94 2.70 -28.47
CA ILE A 30 19.65 2.78 -27.78
C ILE A 30 19.21 1.40 -27.32
N ASP A 31 19.26 0.39 -28.19
CA ASP A 31 18.87 -0.99 -27.85
C ASP A 31 19.71 -1.53 -26.68
N ARG A 32 21.01 -1.25 -26.66
CA ARG A 32 21.89 -1.63 -25.55
C ARG A 32 21.47 -0.95 -24.24
N GLN A 33 21.20 0.36 -24.27
CA GLN A 33 20.78 1.07 -23.06
C GLN A 33 19.41 0.60 -22.56
N LEU A 34 18.46 0.37 -23.46
CA LEU A 34 17.17 -0.22 -23.10
C LEU A 34 17.31 -1.62 -22.50
N GLN A 35 18.31 -2.40 -22.94
CA GLN A 35 18.60 -3.69 -22.33
C GLN A 35 19.23 -3.53 -20.95
N GLU A 36 20.17 -2.61 -20.76
CA GLU A 36 20.77 -2.30 -19.46
C GLU A 36 19.72 -1.81 -18.44
N ASP A 37 18.82 -0.91 -18.86
CA ASP A 37 17.71 -0.40 -18.05
C ASP A 37 16.71 -1.49 -17.63
N ARG A 38 16.65 -2.59 -18.38
CA ARG A 38 15.83 -3.77 -18.03
C ARG A 38 16.52 -4.71 -17.05
N MET A 39 17.84 -4.64 -16.89
CA MET A 39 18.61 -5.52 -16.00
C MET A 39 18.78 -4.94 -14.58
N TYR A 40 17.76 -4.24 -14.08
CA TYR A 40 17.72 -3.86 -12.67
C TYR A 40 17.47 -5.11 -11.80
N PRO A 41 17.81 -5.08 -10.52
CA PRO A 41 17.55 -6.21 -9.62
C PRO A 41 16.18 -6.25 -8.98
N ASP A 42 15.71 -7.47 -8.71
CA ASP A 42 14.57 -7.72 -7.81
C ASP A 42 14.93 -7.33 -6.37
N LEU A 43 13.94 -6.94 -5.58
CA LEU A 43 14.10 -6.60 -4.17
C LEU A 43 14.83 -7.71 -3.36
N SER A 44 14.53 -8.98 -3.60
CA SER A 44 15.20 -10.09 -2.90
C SER A 44 16.71 -10.13 -3.17
N GLU A 45 17.14 -9.77 -4.38
CA GLU A 45 18.55 -9.64 -4.73
C GLU A 45 19.19 -8.41 -4.08
N LEU A 46 18.48 -7.29 -4.05
CA LEU A 46 18.90 -6.06 -3.37
C LEU A 46 19.12 -6.29 -1.86
N LEU A 47 18.23 -7.07 -1.24
CA LEU A 47 18.31 -7.49 0.16
C LEU A 47 19.29 -8.66 0.40
N MET A 48 19.96 -9.14 -0.67
CA MET A 48 20.92 -10.26 -0.64
C MET A 48 20.32 -11.57 -0.11
N VAL A 49 19.02 -11.79 -0.27
CA VAL A 49 18.33 -13.00 0.20
C VAL A 49 18.39 -14.06 -0.88
N SER A 50 19.23 -15.07 -0.69
CA SER A 50 19.42 -16.15 -1.67
C SER A 50 18.41 -17.30 -1.52
N ALA A 51 17.87 -17.51 -0.32
CA ALA A 51 16.92 -18.57 0.00
C ALA A 51 16.12 -18.24 1.29
N PRO A 52 14.92 -18.82 1.49
CA PRO A 52 14.11 -18.58 2.69
C PRO A 52 14.82 -18.93 4.00
N ASN A 53 15.68 -19.94 3.98
CA ASN A 53 16.40 -20.44 5.16
C ASN A 53 17.74 -19.74 5.42
N SER A 54 18.09 -18.74 4.62
CA SER A 54 19.32 -17.96 4.74
C SER A 54 18.98 -16.48 4.94
N PRO A 55 18.33 -16.11 6.06
CA PRO A 55 17.91 -14.74 6.28
C PRO A 55 19.10 -13.80 6.43
N THR A 56 18.96 -12.57 5.96
CA THR A 56 20.02 -11.55 5.97
C THR A 56 19.65 -10.33 6.82
N VAL A 57 20.64 -9.49 7.10
CA VAL A 57 20.47 -8.22 7.84
C VAL A 57 21.20 -7.10 7.11
N SER A 58 20.60 -5.91 7.06
CA SER A 58 21.20 -4.69 6.48
C SER A 58 20.80 -3.42 7.26
N GLY A 59 21.29 -2.25 6.86
CA GLY A 59 21.01 -0.97 7.50
C GLY A 59 21.95 -0.67 8.68
N MET A 60 23.13 -1.28 8.71
CA MET A 60 24.13 -1.14 9.77
C MET A 60 25.43 -0.50 9.26
N SER A 61 25.53 -0.24 7.96
CA SER A 61 26.69 0.37 7.31
C SER A 61 26.36 1.78 6.85
N ASP A 62 27.35 2.67 6.83
CA ASP A 62 27.22 4.00 6.21
C ASP A 62 26.89 3.91 4.72
N MET A 63 27.28 2.81 4.06
CA MET A 63 26.95 2.58 2.65
C MET A 63 25.48 2.22 2.44
N ASP A 64 24.77 1.73 3.46
CA ASP A 64 23.32 1.47 3.34
C ASP A 64 22.53 2.80 3.25
N TYR A 65 23.09 3.87 3.83
CA TYR A 65 22.53 5.22 3.92
C TYR A 65 23.59 6.27 3.59
N PRO A 66 24.06 6.33 2.33
CA PRO A 66 25.17 7.19 1.96
C PRO A 66 24.84 8.66 2.25
N LEU A 67 25.70 9.31 3.04
CA LEU A 67 25.60 10.75 3.27
C LEU A 67 25.96 11.50 1.97
N GLN A 68 25.19 12.53 1.65
CA GLN A 68 25.43 13.40 0.51
C GLN A 68 26.46 14.48 0.89
N GLY A 69 27.55 14.64 0.14
CA GLY A 69 28.58 15.65 0.42
C GLY A 69 29.76 15.67 -0.56
N PRO A 70 30.60 16.72 -0.54
CA PRO A 70 31.76 16.83 -1.43
C PRO A 70 32.77 15.70 -1.18
N GLY A 71 33.02 14.85 -2.19
CA GLY A 71 33.92 13.68 -2.07
C GLY A 71 33.22 12.37 -1.69
N LEU A 72 31.91 12.40 -1.43
CA LEU A 72 31.04 11.23 -1.32
C LEU A 72 30.28 11.03 -2.67
N LEU A 73 29.44 9.99 -2.78
CA LEU A 73 28.68 9.71 -4.01
C LEU A 73 28.06 10.99 -4.59
N SER A 74 28.23 11.22 -5.90
CA SER A 74 27.90 12.49 -6.57
C SER A 74 26.40 12.70 -6.79
N VAL A 75 25.56 12.30 -5.85
CA VAL A 75 24.13 12.62 -5.90
C VAL A 75 23.97 14.02 -5.28
N PRO A 76 23.46 15.01 -6.03
CA PRO A 76 23.18 16.32 -5.47
C PRO A 76 22.20 16.17 -4.29
N SER A 77 22.34 17.00 -3.24
CA SER A 77 21.41 16.98 -2.11
C SER A 77 20.05 17.54 -2.52
N LEU A 78 19.25 16.70 -3.19
CA LEU A 78 17.91 17.03 -3.61
C LEU A 78 16.93 16.56 -2.53
N PRO A 79 15.98 17.40 -2.13
CA PRO A 79 14.91 16.97 -1.24
C PRO A 79 14.06 15.93 -1.97
N GLU A 80 14.08 14.69 -1.48
CA GLU A 80 13.29 13.55 -2.00
C GLU A 80 11.77 13.83 -1.91
N ILE A 81 11.36 14.60 -0.90
CA ILE A 81 9.97 15.03 -0.71
C ILE A 81 9.91 16.54 -0.49
N SER A 82 8.85 17.17 -0.97
CA SER A 82 8.57 18.59 -0.71
C SER A 82 7.07 18.81 -0.49
N THR A 83 6.73 19.79 0.35
CA THR A 83 5.34 20.18 0.54
C THR A 83 4.86 20.99 -0.65
N ILE A 84 3.96 20.42 -1.45
CA ILE A 84 3.37 21.09 -2.62
C ILE A 84 2.16 21.93 -2.20
N ARG A 85 1.28 21.39 -1.37
CA ARG A 85 0.02 22.04 -0.96
C ARG A 85 -0.35 21.67 0.46
N ARG A 86 -1.01 22.60 1.16
CA ARG A 86 -1.69 22.38 2.44
C ARG A 86 -3.11 22.89 2.31
N VAL A 87 -4.08 22.01 2.52
CA VAL A 87 -5.51 22.34 2.45
C VAL A 87 -6.06 22.22 3.88
N PRO A 88 -6.54 23.31 4.50
CA PRO A 88 -7.13 23.26 5.83
C PRO A 88 -8.47 22.52 5.80
N LEU A 89 -8.95 22.11 6.98
CA LEU A 89 -10.32 21.61 7.12
C LEU A 89 -11.32 22.67 6.62
N PRO A 90 -12.37 22.26 5.88
CA PRO A 90 -13.46 23.16 5.50
C PRO A 90 -14.03 23.88 6.74
N PRO A 91 -14.18 25.22 6.72
CA PRO A 91 -14.70 25.99 7.85
C PRO A 91 -16.05 25.48 8.38
N GLU A 92 -16.89 24.95 7.49
CA GLU A 92 -18.19 24.36 7.81
C GLU A 92 -18.08 23.17 8.77
N LEU A 93 -16.96 22.42 8.73
CA LEU A 93 -16.69 21.31 9.65
C LEU A 93 -16.14 21.78 11.00
N VAL A 94 -15.51 22.96 11.05
CA VAL A 94 -14.97 23.51 12.30
C VAL A 94 -16.10 23.75 13.31
N GLU A 95 -17.26 24.19 12.83
CA GLU A 95 -18.46 24.38 13.66
C GLU A 95 -19.02 23.07 14.21
N GLN A 96 -18.89 21.96 13.45
CA GLN A 96 -19.41 20.65 13.87
C GLN A 96 -18.64 20.05 15.05
N PHE A 97 -17.36 20.37 15.22
CA PHE A 97 -16.60 19.93 16.39
C PHE A 97 -17.16 20.46 17.71
N GLY A 98 -17.87 21.59 17.69
CA GLY A 98 -18.54 22.12 18.88
C GLY A 98 -19.68 21.23 19.40
N HIS A 99 -20.18 20.32 18.56
CA HIS A 99 -21.28 19.40 18.88
C HIS A 99 -20.82 17.96 19.14
N MET A 100 -19.52 17.67 18.99
CA MET A 100 -18.93 16.35 19.18
C MET A 100 -19.14 15.85 20.61
N GLN A 101 -19.66 14.62 20.75
CA GLN A 101 -19.93 14.00 22.04
C GLN A 101 -18.85 12.99 22.44
N CYS A 102 -18.45 12.10 21.52
CA CYS A 102 -17.70 10.91 21.90
C CYS A 102 -16.54 10.53 20.95
N ASN A 103 -16.77 10.48 19.64
CA ASN A 103 -15.79 9.89 18.70
C ASN A 103 -15.55 10.77 17.46
N CYS A 104 -14.29 10.80 17.04
CA CYS A 104 -13.86 11.47 15.82
C CYS A 104 -12.78 10.64 15.11
N MET A 105 -13.01 10.32 13.85
CA MET A 105 -12.04 9.64 12.99
C MET A 105 -11.95 10.36 11.66
N MET A 106 -10.77 10.33 11.06
CA MET A 106 -10.53 10.93 9.75
C MET A 106 -9.65 10.04 8.90
N GLY A 107 -9.73 10.25 7.59
CA GLY A 107 -8.88 9.57 6.63
C GLY A 107 -9.04 10.14 5.24
N VAL A 108 -8.47 9.42 4.28
CA VAL A 108 -8.50 9.79 2.87
C VAL A 108 -8.89 8.61 2.02
N PHE A 109 -9.57 8.91 0.92
CA PHE A 109 -9.91 7.99 -0.16
C PHE A 109 -9.36 8.54 -1.47
N PRO A 110 -8.08 8.28 -1.77
CA PRO A 110 -7.47 8.69 -3.03
C PRO A 110 -8.22 8.27 -4.30
N PRO A 111 -8.82 7.05 -4.40
CA PRO A 111 -9.53 6.64 -5.62
C PRO A 111 -10.70 7.53 -6.04
N ILE A 112 -11.18 8.38 -5.12
CA ILE A 112 -12.29 9.31 -5.36
C ILE A 112 -11.89 10.77 -5.10
N SER A 113 -10.61 11.04 -4.83
CA SER A 113 -10.07 12.34 -4.44
C SER A 113 -10.81 12.97 -3.24
N ARG A 114 -11.12 12.20 -2.20
CA ARG A 114 -11.84 12.71 -1.01
C ARG A 114 -11.09 12.48 0.28
N ALA A 115 -11.08 13.49 1.15
CA ALA A 115 -10.86 13.28 2.57
C ALA A 115 -12.21 13.03 3.25
N TRP A 116 -12.20 12.35 4.39
CA TRP A 116 -13.39 12.08 5.17
C TRP A 116 -13.16 12.30 6.66
N LEU A 117 -14.23 12.67 7.35
CA LEU A 117 -14.29 12.92 8.78
C LEU A 117 -15.58 12.31 9.31
N THR A 118 -15.52 11.64 10.44
CA THR A 118 -16.69 11.19 11.19
C THR A 118 -16.77 11.96 12.50
N ILE A 119 -17.96 12.38 12.86
CA ILE A 119 -18.26 12.98 14.16
C ILE A 119 -19.46 12.22 14.70
N ASP A 120 -19.24 11.39 15.71
CA ASP A 120 -20.24 10.49 16.27
C ASP A 120 -20.94 9.64 15.18
N SER A 121 -22.19 9.91 14.82
CA SER A 121 -22.99 9.16 13.83
C SER A 121 -22.83 9.64 12.39
N ASP A 122 -22.25 10.82 12.19
CA ASP A 122 -22.29 11.51 10.91
C ASP A 122 -20.95 11.39 10.20
N ILE A 123 -20.99 11.28 8.87
CA ILE A 123 -19.79 11.28 8.03
C ILE A 123 -19.83 12.44 7.04
N PHE A 124 -18.70 13.13 6.93
CA PHE A 124 -18.43 14.23 6.03
C PHE A 124 -17.32 13.83 5.06
N MET A 125 -17.44 14.22 3.80
CA MET A 125 -16.45 13.93 2.76
C MET A 125 -16.28 15.15 1.87
N TRP A 126 -15.04 15.57 1.60
CA TRP A 126 -14.74 16.74 0.78
C TRP A 126 -13.54 16.48 -0.11
N ASN A 127 -13.39 17.27 -1.18
CA ASN A 127 -12.24 17.20 -2.05
C ASN A 127 -10.97 17.67 -1.31
N TYR A 128 -9.98 16.80 -1.12
CA TYR A 128 -8.76 17.16 -0.42
C TYR A 128 -7.83 18.07 -1.24
N GLU A 129 -8.09 18.25 -2.54
CA GLU A 129 -7.24 19.08 -3.39
C GLU A 129 -7.49 20.58 -3.21
N ASP A 130 -8.74 20.97 -2.95
CA ASP A 130 -9.19 22.36 -2.87
C ASP A 130 -10.12 22.67 -1.67
N GLY A 131 -10.59 21.66 -0.94
CA GLY A 131 -11.53 21.83 0.17
C GLY A 131 -13.01 21.87 -0.25
N GLY A 132 -13.32 21.77 -1.54
CA GLY A 132 -14.68 21.87 -2.09
C GLY A 132 -15.46 20.56 -2.09
N ASP A 133 -16.64 20.58 -2.75
CA ASP A 133 -17.54 19.42 -2.91
C ASP A 133 -17.83 18.67 -1.61
N LEU A 134 -18.15 19.41 -0.54
CA LEU A 134 -18.49 18.85 0.76
C LEU A 134 -19.84 18.12 0.69
N ALA A 135 -19.80 16.81 0.87
CA ALA A 135 -20.96 15.94 1.05
C ALA A 135 -21.01 15.42 2.49
N TYR A 136 -22.21 15.12 2.99
CA TYR A 136 -22.38 14.50 4.29
C TYR A 136 -23.46 13.42 4.25
N PHE A 137 -23.45 12.55 5.25
CA PHE A 137 -24.49 11.57 5.51
C PHE A 137 -24.74 11.47 7.01
N ASP A 138 -26.00 11.71 7.40
CA ASP A 138 -26.54 11.78 8.77
C ASP A 138 -27.64 10.71 9.00
N GLY A 139 -27.67 9.67 8.16
CA GLY A 139 -28.70 8.63 8.21
C GLY A 139 -28.50 7.57 9.30
N LEU A 140 -27.44 7.67 10.12
CA LEU A 140 -27.15 6.73 11.20
C LEU A 140 -27.58 7.32 12.54
N SER A 141 -28.03 6.45 13.46
CA SER A 141 -28.37 6.86 14.83
C SER A 141 -27.27 6.56 15.85
N GLU A 142 -26.31 5.71 15.48
CA GLU A 142 -25.26 5.21 16.35
C GLU A 142 -23.90 5.66 15.84
N THR A 143 -22.94 5.78 16.76
CA THR A 143 -21.57 6.22 16.45
C THR A 143 -20.90 5.32 15.41
N ILE A 144 -20.26 5.94 14.42
CA ILE A 144 -19.44 5.25 13.43
C ILE A 144 -18.13 4.80 14.09
N LEU A 145 -17.82 3.51 13.95
CA LEU A 145 -16.60 2.87 14.46
C LEU A 145 -15.56 2.59 13.37
N ALA A 146 -16.01 2.40 12.12
CA ALA A 146 -15.12 2.19 10.99
C ALA A 146 -15.78 2.60 9.67
N VAL A 147 -14.95 3.07 8.74
CA VAL A 147 -15.34 3.51 7.39
C VAL A 147 -14.44 2.81 6.37
N GLY A 148 -15.02 2.31 5.28
CA GLY A 148 -14.26 1.73 4.17
C GLY A 148 -14.85 2.12 2.81
N LEU A 149 -13.97 2.50 1.88
CA LEU A 149 -14.31 2.68 0.47
C LEU A 149 -14.03 1.38 -0.29
N VAL A 150 -15.02 0.91 -1.05
CA VAL A 150 -14.98 -0.40 -1.69
C VAL A 150 -15.33 -0.30 -3.17
N LYS A 151 -14.65 -1.07 -4.02
CA LYS A 151 -15.07 -1.31 -5.41
C LYS A 151 -16.19 -2.38 -5.43
N PRO A 152 -17.34 -2.13 -6.05
CA PRO A 152 -18.40 -3.12 -6.11
C PRO A 152 -18.01 -4.33 -6.98
N LYS A 153 -18.44 -5.54 -6.60
CA LYS A 153 -18.41 -6.70 -7.49
C LYS A 153 -19.11 -6.40 -8.82
N ALA A 154 -18.47 -6.80 -9.92
CA ALA A 154 -19.01 -6.65 -11.25
C ALA A 154 -20.39 -7.31 -11.40
N GLY A 155 -21.32 -6.62 -12.06
CA GLY A 155 -22.65 -7.15 -12.38
C GLY A 155 -23.66 -7.20 -11.24
N ILE A 156 -23.34 -6.68 -10.05
CA ILE A 156 -24.30 -6.65 -8.92
C ILE A 156 -25.15 -5.37 -8.90
N PHE A 157 -24.51 -4.21 -9.05
CA PHE A 157 -25.18 -2.91 -8.97
C PHE A 157 -25.29 -2.27 -10.35
N GLN A 158 -26.11 -1.23 -10.43
CA GLN A 158 -26.24 -0.42 -11.64
C GLN A 158 -24.90 0.26 -11.98
N PRO A 159 -24.57 0.46 -13.27
CA PRO A 159 -23.26 0.99 -13.69
C PRO A 159 -22.89 2.37 -13.14
N HIS A 160 -23.88 3.15 -12.67
CA HIS A 160 -23.63 4.46 -12.06
C HIS A 160 -23.07 4.39 -10.63
N VAL A 161 -23.24 3.25 -9.95
CA VAL A 161 -22.65 3.00 -8.62
C VAL A 161 -21.21 2.54 -8.84
N ARG A 162 -20.27 3.48 -8.74
CA ARG A 162 -18.85 3.20 -9.01
C ARG A 162 -18.10 2.70 -7.78
N HIS A 163 -18.52 3.13 -6.60
CA HIS A 163 -17.96 2.74 -5.32
C HIS A 163 -19.05 2.47 -4.31
N LEU A 164 -18.70 1.78 -3.23
CA LEU A 164 -19.54 1.58 -2.06
C LEU A 164 -18.85 2.22 -0.86
N LEU A 165 -19.62 2.91 -0.03
CA LEU A 165 -19.19 3.38 1.26
C LEU A 165 -19.75 2.42 2.31
N VAL A 166 -18.87 1.73 3.04
CA VAL A 166 -19.24 0.80 4.09
C VAL A 166 -18.98 1.47 5.44
N LEU A 167 -20.01 1.56 6.26
CA LEU A 167 -19.99 2.15 7.59
C LEU A 167 -20.30 1.05 8.61
N ALA A 168 -19.52 0.96 9.68
CA ALA A 168 -19.82 0.06 10.79
C ALA A 168 -20.11 0.86 12.05
N THR A 169 -21.23 0.57 12.70
CA THR A 169 -21.60 1.08 14.03
C THR A 169 -21.51 -0.05 15.07
N PRO A 170 -21.82 0.17 16.36
CA PRO A 170 -21.95 -0.92 17.32
C PRO A 170 -23.00 -1.97 16.95
N VAL A 171 -24.04 -1.59 16.19
CA VAL A 171 -25.22 -2.43 15.92
C VAL A 171 -25.32 -2.90 14.49
N ASP A 172 -24.94 -2.08 13.50
CA ASP A 172 -25.17 -2.33 12.09
C ASP A 172 -23.94 -2.07 11.21
N ILE A 173 -23.83 -2.82 10.12
CA ILE A 173 -22.98 -2.56 8.97
C ILE A 173 -23.89 -1.99 7.87
N VAL A 174 -23.68 -0.74 7.50
CA VAL A 174 -24.47 -0.02 6.51
C VAL A 174 -23.64 0.17 5.23
N ILE A 175 -24.21 -0.19 4.07
CA ILE A 175 -23.55 -0.06 2.78
C ILE A 175 -24.31 0.95 1.92
N LEU A 176 -23.66 2.05 1.57
CA LEU A 176 -24.19 3.12 0.71
C LEU A 176 -23.56 3.04 -0.68
N GLY A 177 -24.31 3.44 -1.70
CA GLY A 177 -23.78 3.60 -3.05
C GLY A 177 -23.17 4.98 -3.26
N LEU A 178 -22.03 5.03 -3.93
CA LEU A 178 -21.40 6.26 -4.40
C LEU A 178 -21.52 6.36 -5.92
N SER A 179 -22.06 7.49 -6.38
CA SER A 179 -22.22 7.81 -7.79
C SER A 179 -21.58 9.16 -8.12
N TYR A 180 -21.32 9.40 -9.40
CA TYR A 180 -20.83 10.69 -9.88
C TYR A 180 -21.88 11.30 -10.79
N ALA A 181 -22.20 12.57 -10.59
CA ALA A 181 -23.07 13.29 -11.50
C ALA A 181 -22.41 13.32 -12.89
N ASN A 182 -23.06 12.70 -13.89
CA ASN A 182 -22.61 12.85 -15.27
C ASN A 182 -22.85 14.31 -15.68
N VAL A 183 -21.79 15.08 -15.91
CA VAL A 183 -21.89 16.36 -16.61
C VAL A 183 -22.40 16.03 -18.01
N GLN A 184 -23.67 16.36 -18.28
CA GLN A 184 -24.24 16.21 -19.61
C GLN A 184 -23.38 17.04 -20.57
N THR A 185 -22.84 16.40 -21.61
CA THR A 185 -22.24 17.06 -22.76
C THR A 185 -23.33 17.86 -23.48
N GLY A 186 -23.60 19.08 -23.01
CA GLY A 186 -24.68 19.93 -23.49
C GLY A 186 -24.56 21.34 -22.93
N SER A 187 -24.17 22.26 -23.81
CA SER A 187 -23.97 23.71 -23.62
C SER A 187 -22.62 24.11 -23.01
N GLY A 188 -21.87 24.87 -23.81
CA GLY A 188 -20.50 25.25 -23.53
C GLY A 188 -20.41 26.29 -22.42
N ILE A 189 -19.65 25.94 -21.39
CA ILE A 189 -18.90 26.89 -20.58
C ILE A 189 -17.50 26.29 -20.45
N LEU A 190 -16.53 26.96 -21.06
CA LEU A 190 -15.11 26.71 -20.85
C LEU A 190 -14.80 27.15 -19.42
N ASN A 191 -14.51 26.20 -18.52
CA ASN A 191 -13.71 26.36 -17.29
C ASN A 191 -13.54 24.99 -16.59
N ASP A 192 -12.37 24.39 -16.83
CA ASP A 192 -11.46 23.62 -15.95
C ASP A 192 -11.93 22.93 -14.63
N SER A 193 -13.15 22.42 -14.53
CA SER A 193 -13.59 21.62 -13.37
C SER A 193 -14.20 20.29 -13.83
N MET A 194 -13.37 19.42 -14.39
CA MET A 194 -13.72 18.10 -14.96
C MET A 194 -13.91 17.00 -13.89
N CYS A 195 -14.56 17.31 -12.77
CA CYS A 195 -15.01 16.28 -11.82
C CYS A 195 -16.51 16.50 -11.58
N GLY A 196 -17.35 15.63 -12.14
CA GLY A 196 -18.77 15.62 -11.80
C GLY A 196 -18.92 15.41 -10.29
N GLY A 197 -19.75 16.23 -9.62
CA GLY A 197 -19.91 16.19 -8.17
C GLY A 197 -20.21 14.77 -7.66
N MET A 198 -19.54 14.39 -6.58
CA MET A 198 -19.76 13.09 -5.95
C MET A 198 -21.11 13.10 -5.24
N GLN A 199 -21.94 12.08 -5.46
CA GLN A 199 -23.24 11.93 -4.82
C GLN A 199 -23.32 10.59 -4.08
N LEU A 200 -23.48 10.68 -2.76
CA LEU A 200 -23.92 9.56 -1.92
C LEU A 200 -25.41 9.29 -2.15
N LEU A 201 -25.76 8.02 -2.35
CA LEU A 201 -27.15 7.61 -2.39
C LEU A 201 -27.74 7.70 -0.97
N PRO A 202 -28.93 8.31 -0.80
CA PRO A 202 -29.51 8.54 0.53
C PRO A 202 -29.97 7.25 1.21
N ASP A 203 -30.43 6.28 0.42
CA ASP A 203 -30.94 5.01 0.93
C ASP A 203 -29.81 3.95 0.99
N PRO A 204 -29.60 3.30 2.14
CA PRO A 204 -28.71 2.14 2.25
C PRO A 204 -29.06 1.04 1.25
N LEU A 205 -28.05 0.57 0.51
CA LEU A 205 -28.16 -0.59 -0.37
C LEU A 205 -28.33 -1.88 0.43
N TYR A 206 -27.61 -1.98 1.55
CA TYR A 206 -27.70 -3.09 2.50
C TYR A 206 -27.49 -2.59 3.94
N SER A 207 -28.15 -3.26 4.89
CA SER A 207 -27.87 -3.17 6.32
C SER A 207 -27.77 -4.59 6.90
N LEU A 208 -26.76 -4.84 7.72
CA LEU A 208 -26.49 -6.14 8.35
C LEU A 208 -26.17 -5.96 9.83
N PRO A 209 -26.63 -6.85 10.72
CA PRO A 209 -26.27 -6.76 12.13
C PRO A 209 -24.78 -7.06 12.37
N THR A 210 -24.19 -6.34 13.31
CA THR A 210 -22.81 -6.57 13.79
C THR A 210 -22.71 -7.79 14.72
N ASP A 211 -23.84 -8.30 15.20
CA ASP A 211 -23.96 -9.36 16.21
C ASP A 211 -23.21 -9.02 17.53
N ASN A 212 -23.23 -7.75 17.92
CA ASN A 212 -22.53 -7.19 19.08
C ASN A 212 -20.99 -7.24 19.00
N THR A 213 -20.42 -7.46 17.81
CA THR A 213 -18.98 -7.33 17.58
C THR A 213 -18.66 -5.91 17.11
N TYR A 214 -17.78 -5.21 17.81
CA TYR A 214 -17.26 -3.92 17.33
C TYR A 214 -16.31 -4.16 16.16
N LEU A 215 -16.66 -3.66 14.98
CA LEU A 215 -15.89 -3.79 13.76
C LEU A 215 -15.04 -2.53 13.58
N LEU A 216 -13.72 -2.69 13.52
CA LEU A 216 -12.74 -1.60 13.65
C LEU A 216 -11.95 -1.34 12.37
N THR A 217 -11.97 -2.25 11.41
CA THR A 217 -11.24 -2.10 10.15
C THR A 217 -12.07 -2.68 9.01
N ILE A 218 -12.08 -1.97 7.88
CA ILE A 218 -12.81 -2.33 6.68
C ILE A 218 -11.85 -2.19 5.50
N THR A 219 -11.82 -3.21 4.63
CA THR A 219 -11.05 -3.15 3.38
C THR A 219 -11.73 -4.00 2.32
N SER A 220 -11.23 -3.95 1.08
CA SER A 220 -11.74 -4.78 -0.01
C SER A 220 -10.68 -5.21 -0.99
N THR A 221 -10.92 -6.35 -1.64
CA THR A 221 -10.18 -6.76 -2.84
C THR A 221 -10.61 -5.94 -4.05
N ASP A 222 -9.78 -5.91 -5.09
CA ASP A 222 -10.13 -5.27 -6.37
C ASP A 222 -11.33 -5.92 -7.06
N ASN A 223 -11.62 -7.19 -6.77
CA ASN A 223 -12.80 -7.89 -7.28
C ASN A 223 -14.08 -7.65 -6.45
N GLY A 224 -14.01 -6.82 -5.41
CA GLY A 224 -15.16 -6.35 -4.63
C GLY A 224 -15.60 -7.25 -3.47
N ARG A 225 -14.74 -8.13 -2.96
CA ARG A 225 -14.99 -8.79 -1.66
C ARG A 225 -14.71 -7.78 -0.55
N ILE A 226 -15.58 -7.73 0.46
CA ILE A 226 -15.49 -6.79 1.58
C ILE A 226 -15.07 -7.55 2.82
N PHE A 227 -13.96 -7.15 3.42
CA PHE A 227 -13.46 -7.74 4.65
C PHE A 227 -13.56 -6.75 5.81
N LEU A 228 -13.90 -7.29 6.97
CA LEU A 228 -14.09 -6.55 8.21
C LEU A 228 -13.30 -7.22 9.33
N ALA A 229 -12.72 -6.45 10.23
CA ALA A 229 -12.02 -6.98 11.40
C ALA A 229 -12.73 -6.55 12.69
N GLY A 230 -12.94 -7.51 13.58
CA GLY A 230 -13.58 -7.29 14.87
C GLY A 230 -12.59 -7.07 16.01
N LYS A 231 -13.06 -6.38 17.06
CA LYS A 231 -12.39 -6.27 18.37
C LYS A 231 -12.15 -7.64 19.03
N ASP A 232 -12.97 -8.62 18.68
CA ASP A 232 -12.88 -10.02 19.09
C ASP A 232 -11.75 -10.82 18.41
N GLY A 233 -10.87 -10.15 17.65
CA GLY A 233 -9.78 -10.79 16.92
C GLY A 233 -10.24 -11.66 15.74
N CYS A 234 -11.50 -11.51 15.30
CA CYS A 234 -12.04 -12.26 14.17
C CYS A 234 -12.02 -11.46 12.86
N LEU A 235 -11.73 -12.17 11.77
CA LEU A 235 -11.87 -11.69 10.40
C LEU A 235 -13.24 -12.09 9.88
N TYR A 236 -13.94 -11.13 9.30
CA TYR A 236 -15.27 -11.28 8.73
C TYR A 236 -15.28 -10.87 7.26
N GLU A 237 -16.27 -11.37 6.51
CA GLU A 237 -16.54 -10.96 5.13
C GLU A 237 -18.02 -10.60 4.98
N VAL A 238 -18.30 -9.50 4.27
CA VAL A 238 -19.65 -9.22 3.77
C VAL A 238 -19.77 -9.81 2.38
N ALA A 239 -20.51 -10.92 2.29
CA ALA A 239 -20.83 -11.56 1.03
C ALA A 239 -22.17 -11.03 0.51
N TYR A 240 -22.14 -10.38 -0.65
CA TYR A 240 -23.31 -9.83 -1.32
C TYR A 240 -23.41 -10.32 -2.78
N GLN A 241 -24.65 -10.43 -3.27
CA GLN A 241 -25.04 -10.98 -4.57
C GLN A 241 -26.27 -10.25 -5.15
N ALA A 242 -26.45 -10.30 -6.47
CA ALA A 242 -27.54 -9.59 -7.15
C ALA A 242 -28.94 -10.13 -6.77
N GLU A 243 -29.13 -11.45 -6.88
CA GLU A 243 -30.40 -12.12 -6.64
C GLU A 243 -30.38 -12.96 -5.36
N ALA A 244 -31.51 -13.04 -4.65
CA ALA A 244 -31.68 -13.98 -3.56
C ALA A 244 -31.86 -15.39 -4.11
N GLY A 245 -31.12 -16.36 -3.58
CA GLY A 245 -31.40 -17.78 -3.83
C GLY A 245 -32.48 -18.29 -2.88
N TRP A 246 -33.13 -19.41 -3.22
CA TRP A 246 -34.13 -20.07 -2.35
C TRP A 246 -33.62 -20.31 -0.90
N PHE A 247 -32.30 -20.50 -0.75
CA PHE A 247 -31.62 -20.72 0.54
C PHE A 247 -30.51 -19.68 0.82
N SER A 248 -30.44 -18.58 0.07
CA SER A 248 -29.35 -17.59 0.20
C SER A 248 -29.86 -16.16 0.19
N GLN A 249 -29.55 -15.43 1.27
CA GLN A 249 -29.77 -13.99 1.41
C GLN A 249 -28.98 -13.21 0.35
N ARG A 250 -29.45 -12.01 -0.03
CA ARG A 250 -28.74 -11.11 -0.97
C ARG A 250 -27.45 -10.56 -0.37
N CYS A 251 -27.38 -10.45 0.95
CA CYS A 251 -26.23 -9.95 1.69
C CYS A 251 -26.13 -10.70 3.02
N ARG A 252 -24.93 -11.13 3.41
CA ARG A 252 -24.69 -11.82 4.70
C ARG A 252 -23.28 -11.56 5.20
N LYS A 253 -23.11 -11.60 6.53
CA LYS A 253 -21.81 -11.57 7.19
C LYS A 253 -21.31 -13.00 7.44
N ILE A 254 -20.04 -13.27 7.11
CA ILE A 254 -19.36 -14.56 7.27
C ILE A 254 -18.18 -14.37 8.21
N ASN A 255 -17.96 -15.27 9.18
CA ASN A 255 -16.77 -15.27 10.04
C ASN A 255 -15.76 -16.30 9.53
N HIS A 256 -14.54 -15.86 9.24
CA HIS A 256 -13.45 -16.69 8.70
C HIS A 256 -12.42 -17.12 9.75
N SER A 257 -12.49 -16.59 10.97
CA SER A 257 -11.59 -16.95 12.07
C SER A 257 -12.07 -18.14 12.89
N LYS A 258 -13.38 -18.42 12.91
CA LYS A 258 -13.97 -19.57 13.60
C LYS A 258 -13.89 -20.80 12.71
N SER A 259 -13.18 -21.85 13.16
CA SER A 259 -13.22 -23.16 12.51
C SER A 259 -14.67 -23.67 12.46
N SER A 260 -15.03 -24.42 11.41
CA SER A 260 -16.39 -24.94 11.18
C SER A 260 -16.93 -25.83 12.31
N LEU A 261 -16.06 -26.24 13.26
CA LEU A 261 -16.39 -27.05 14.45
C LEU A 261 -16.32 -26.27 15.77
N SER A 262 -16.13 -24.95 15.73
CA SER A 262 -16.02 -24.09 16.93
C SER A 262 -17.28 -24.10 17.81
N PHE A 263 -18.43 -24.48 17.25
CA PHE A 263 -19.68 -24.70 17.98
C PHE A 263 -19.64 -25.89 18.95
N LEU A 264 -18.65 -26.79 18.82
CA LEU A 264 -18.48 -27.97 19.67
C LEU A 264 -17.59 -27.70 20.90
N VAL A 265 -16.98 -26.52 21.00
CA VAL A 265 -16.15 -26.15 22.15
C VAL A 265 -17.04 -25.50 23.21
N PRO A 266 -17.12 -26.06 24.44
CA PRO A 266 -17.87 -25.45 25.53
C PRO A 266 -17.42 -24.01 25.77
N SER A 267 -18.38 -23.08 25.82
CA SER A 267 -18.15 -21.64 26.02
C SER A 267 -17.32 -21.29 27.26
N LEU A 268 -17.33 -22.15 28.28
CA LEU A 268 -16.54 -21.99 29.51
C LEU A 268 -15.02 -22.06 29.28
N LEU A 269 -14.56 -22.74 28.21
CA LEU A 269 -13.13 -22.85 27.85
C LEU A 269 -12.65 -21.73 26.92
N GLN A 270 -13.58 -21.03 26.25
CA GLN A 270 -13.28 -19.87 25.41
C GLN A 270 -13.06 -18.61 26.26
N PHE A 271 -13.73 -18.50 27.41
CA PHE A 271 -13.73 -17.28 28.24
C PHE A 271 -12.50 -17.12 29.15
N THR A 272 -11.73 -18.19 29.41
CA THR A 272 -10.66 -18.19 30.42
C THR A 272 -9.24 -17.99 29.88
N PHE A 273 -9.03 -17.92 28.55
CA PHE A 273 -7.67 -17.93 27.97
C PHE A 273 -7.37 -16.94 26.83
N SER A 274 -8.31 -16.11 26.38
CA SER A 274 -8.04 -15.05 25.41
C SER A 274 -8.48 -13.69 25.95
N GLU A 275 -7.53 -12.91 26.44
CA GLU A 275 -7.68 -11.45 26.47
C GLU A 275 -7.88 -10.95 25.04
N ASP A 276 -8.83 -10.03 24.82
CA ASP A 276 -9.12 -9.45 23.50
C ASP A 276 -7.80 -9.09 22.79
N ASP A 277 -7.68 -9.49 21.52
CA ASP A 277 -6.57 -9.13 20.63
C ASP A 277 -7.16 -8.66 19.30
N PRO A 278 -7.64 -7.40 19.24
CA PRO A 278 -8.29 -6.84 18.07
C PRO A 278 -7.43 -6.98 16.82
N ILE A 279 -8.04 -7.30 15.67
CA ILE A 279 -7.36 -7.10 14.39
C ILE A 279 -7.42 -5.60 14.08
N VAL A 280 -6.25 -4.97 14.00
CA VAL A 280 -6.10 -3.51 13.82
C VAL A 280 -5.70 -3.13 12.39
N GLN A 281 -5.36 -4.11 11.55
CA GLN A 281 -5.01 -3.88 10.15
C GLN A 281 -5.30 -5.12 9.31
N ILE A 282 -5.85 -4.90 8.12
CA ILE A 282 -6.02 -5.91 7.07
C ILE A 282 -5.33 -5.38 5.81
N GLU A 283 -4.44 -6.16 5.22
CA GLU A 283 -3.75 -5.83 3.97
C GLU A 283 -4.04 -6.90 2.91
N ILE A 284 -4.27 -6.49 1.66
CA ILE A 284 -4.67 -7.38 0.57
C ILE A 284 -3.65 -7.26 -0.56
N ASP A 285 -3.00 -8.38 -0.87
CA ASP A 285 -2.20 -8.53 -2.07
C ASP A 285 -3.08 -9.01 -3.22
N ASN A 286 -3.64 -8.05 -3.96
CA ASN A 286 -4.46 -8.33 -5.14
C ASN A 286 -3.64 -9.01 -6.25
N SER A 287 -2.33 -8.82 -6.29
CA SER A 287 -1.46 -9.40 -7.32
C SER A 287 -1.27 -10.91 -7.16
N ARG A 288 -1.40 -11.43 -5.93
CA ARG A 288 -1.27 -12.87 -5.61
C ARG A 288 -2.50 -13.47 -4.96
N ASN A 289 -3.56 -12.70 -4.73
CA ASN A 289 -4.76 -13.10 -4.00
C ASN A 289 -4.43 -13.63 -2.59
N ILE A 290 -3.74 -12.81 -1.79
CA ILE A 290 -3.36 -13.14 -0.40
C ILE A 290 -3.88 -12.05 0.52
N LEU A 291 -4.46 -12.43 1.66
CA LEU A 291 -4.89 -11.50 2.69
C LEU A 291 -4.03 -11.67 3.93
N TYR A 292 -3.59 -10.55 4.48
CA TYR A 292 -2.82 -10.47 5.71
C TYR A 292 -3.63 -9.74 6.77
N THR A 293 -3.49 -10.17 8.02
CA THR A 293 -4.03 -9.43 9.17
C THR A 293 -2.92 -9.18 10.17
N ARG A 294 -2.97 -8.04 10.86
CA ARG A 294 -2.15 -7.72 12.03
C ARG A 294 -3.06 -7.44 13.22
N SER A 295 -2.81 -8.12 14.33
CA SER A 295 -3.48 -7.83 15.60
C SER A 295 -2.76 -6.76 16.42
N GLU A 296 -3.44 -6.21 17.43
CA GLU A 296 -2.87 -5.22 18.36
C GLU A 296 -1.63 -5.77 19.08
N LYS A 297 -1.61 -7.06 19.43
CA LYS A 297 -0.44 -7.74 20.03
C LYS A 297 0.63 -8.13 19.02
N GLY A 298 0.49 -7.74 17.76
CA GLY A 298 1.46 -7.97 16.70
C GLY A 298 1.45 -9.40 16.14
N VAL A 299 0.34 -10.13 16.24
CA VAL A 299 0.17 -11.41 15.54
C VAL A 299 -0.10 -11.12 14.07
N ILE A 300 0.66 -11.74 13.17
CA ILE A 300 0.41 -11.67 11.73
C ILE A 300 -0.20 -12.99 11.28
N GLN A 301 -1.33 -12.95 10.56
CA GLN A 301 -1.96 -14.12 9.95
C GLN A 301 -2.03 -13.97 8.44
N VAL A 302 -1.89 -15.10 7.73
CA VAL A 302 -1.90 -15.17 6.27
C VAL A 302 -3.08 -16.03 5.82
N TYR A 303 -3.84 -15.52 4.86
CA TYR A 303 -4.98 -16.19 4.26
C TYR A 303 -4.77 -16.31 2.74
N ASP A 304 -4.88 -17.53 2.24
CA ASP A 304 -4.92 -17.83 0.82
C ASP A 304 -6.34 -17.58 0.28
N LEU A 305 -6.49 -16.64 -0.66
CA LEU A 305 -7.77 -16.35 -1.31
C LEU A 305 -7.99 -17.19 -2.59
N GLY A 306 -7.17 -18.23 -2.83
CA GLY A 306 -7.23 -19.07 -4.02
C GLY A 306 -6.71 -18.37 -5.29
N HIS A 307 -6.56 -19.16 -6.36
CA HIS A 307 -6.06 -18.64 -7.64
C HIS A 307 -7.00 -17.60 -8.27
N ASP A 308 -8.30 -17.72 -8.05
CA ASP A 308 -9.36 -16.85 -8.59
C ASP A 308 -9.78 -15.73 -7.62
N GLY A 309 -9.14 -15.65 -6.45
CA GLY A 309 -9.50 -14.68 -5.42
C GLY A 309 -10.84 -14.96 -4.72
N GLN A 310 -11.44 -16.14 -4.90
CA GLN A 310 -12.71 -16.54 -4.27
C GLN A 310 -12.53 -17.50 -3.08
N GLY A 311 -11.35 -18.09 -2.93
CA GLY A 311 -10.99 -18.95 -1.81
C GLY A 311 -10.90 -18.18 -0.49
N MET A 312 -10.82 -18.95 0.61
CA MET A 312 -10.51 -18.43 1.92
C MET A 312 -9.94 -19.54 2.81
N SER A 313 -8.63 -19.55 3.02
CA SER A 313 -7.96 -20.52 3.88
C SER A 313 -6.87 -19.85 4.71
N ARG A 314 -6.91 -20.00 6.04
CA ARG A 314 -5.82 -19.51 6.90
C ARG A 314 -4.64 -20.47 6.81
N VAL A 315 -3.52 -20.01 6.26
CA VAL A 315 -2.34 -20.85 5.97
C VAL A 315 -1.19 -20.65 6.95
N ALA A 316 -1.08 -19.48 7.59
CA ALA A 316 -0.06 -19.21 8.59
C ALA A 316 -0.54 -18.24 9.68
N SER A 317 0.05 -18.34 10.87
CA SER A 317 -0.11 -17.38 11.95
C SER A 317 1.19 -17.33 12.77
N VAL A 318 1.77 -16.14 12.91
CA VAL A 318 3.05 -15.94 13.59
C VAL A 318 2.87 -14.87 14.66
N SER A 319 3.23 -15.20 15.90
CA SER A 319 3.15 -14.26 17.02
C SER A 319 4.30 -13.26 17.01
N GLN A 320 4.09 -12.10 17.64
CA GLN A 320 5.15 -11.10 17.82
C GLN A 320 6.41 -11.70 18.51
N ASN A 321 6.24 -12.58 19.50
CA ASN A 321 7.38 -13.23 20.17
C ASN A 321 8.20 -14.12 19.23
N ALA A 322 7.55 -14.83 18.31
CA ALA A 322 8.23 -15.62 17.29
C ALA A 322 8.98 -14.70 16.30
N ILE A 323 8.36 -13.61 15.86
CA ILE A 323 8.98 -12.60 14.99
C ILE A 323 10.21 -11.98 15.66
N VAL A 324 10.08 -11.49 16.90
CA VAL A 324 11.17 -10.88 17.68
C VAL A 324 12.30 -11.88 17.92
N SER A 325 11.97 -13.15 18.17
CA SER A 325 12.98 -14.20 18.35
C SER A 325 13.74 -14.48 17.06
N ALA A 326 13.05 -14.57 15.92
CA ALA A 326 13.68 -14.74 14.62
C ALA A 326 14.56 -13.53 14.27
N ALA A 327 14.04 -12.31 14.42
CA ALA A 327 14.77 -11.07 14.16
C ALA A 327 16.01 -10.95 15.05
N GLY A 328 15.90 -11.25 16.36
CA GLY A 328 17.04 -11.24 17.28
C GLY A 328 18.08 -12.34 17.00
N ASN A 329 17.72 -13.42 16.29
CA ASN A 329 18.67 -14.44 15.85
C ASN A 329 19.41 -14.02 14.57
N ILE A 330 18.75 -13.25 13.72
CA ILE A 330 19.30 -12.67 12.48
C ILE A 330 20.24 -11.50 12.83
N ALA A 331 19.74 -10.52 13.60
CA ALA A 331 20.45 -9.33 14.03
C ALA A 331 20.93 -9.46 15.49
N ARG A 332 21.90 -10.34 15.73
CA ARG A 332 22.30 -10.81 17.09
C ARG A 332 22.80 -9.73 18.04
N THR A 333 23.36 -8.65 17.52
CA THR A 333 23.95 -7.55 18.31
C THR A 333 22.95 -6.44 18.62
N ILE A 334 21.71 -6.58 18.15
CA ILE A 334 20.69 -5.54 18.20
C ILE A 334 19.70 -5.86 19.32
N ASP A 335 19.36 -4.82 20.09
CA ASP A 335 18.41 -4.95 21.19
C ASP A 335 17.05 -5.44 20.67
N ARG A 336 16.49 -6.48 21.30
CA ARG A 336 15.24 -7.11 20.84
C ARG A 336 14.02 -6.19 20.97
N SER A 337 14.09 -5.15 21.79
CA SER A 337 13.03 -4.16 21.94
C SER A 337 12.75 -3.41 20.64
N VAL A 338 13.74 -3.17 19.78
CA VAL A 338 13.51 -2.45 18.52
C VAL A 338 12.64 -3.22 17.52
N PHE A 339 12.49 -4.54 17.71
CA PHE A 339 11.67 -5.39 16.83
C PHE A 339 10.17 -5.40 17.20
N LYS A 340 9.74 -4.65 18.23
CA LYS A 340 8.34 -4.60 18.68
C LYS A 340 7.97 -3.27 19.36
N PRO A 341 6.72 -2.82 19.33
CA PRO A 341 5.61 -3.39 18.58
C PRO A 341 5.76 -3.19 17.07
N ILE A 342 5.12 -4.06 16.30
CA ILE A 342 4.89 -3.85 14.86
C ILE A 342 3.77 -2.81 14.74
N VAL A 343 4.00 -1.74 13.99
CA VAL A 343 3.07 -0.61 13.86
C VAL A 343 2.31 -0.62 12.55
N GLN A 344 2.90 -1.17 11.49
CA GLN A 344 2.31 -1.24 10.16
C GLN A 344 2.76 -2.55 9.47
N ILE A 345 1.88 -3.18 8.71
CA ILE A 345 2.24 -4.12 7.65
C ILE A 345 1.92 -3.51 6.28
N ALA A 346 2.66 -3.90 5.24
CA ALA A 346 2.43 -3.46 3.87
C ALA A 346 2.71 -4.61 2.90
N VAL A 347 1.88 -4.74 1.87
CA VAL A 347 2.11 -5.73 0.81
C VAL A 347 3.26 -5.29 -0.08
N ILE A 348 4.11 -6.24 -0.45
CA ILE A 348 5.06 -6.09 -1.54
C ILE A 348 4.46 -6.83 -2.73
N GLU A 349 3.90 -6.09 -3.70
CA GLU A 349 3.23 -6.68 -4.88
C GLU A 349 4.20 -7.52 -5.72
N SER A 350 3.68 -8.41 -6.57
CA SER A 350 4.49 -9.20 -7.52
C SER A 350 5.13 -8.35 -8.62
N SER A 351 4.67 -7.11 -8.77
CA SER A 351 5.33 -6.05 -9.52
C SER A 351 6.66 -5.65 -8.90
N GLU A 352 6.88 -5.79 -7.59
CA GLU A 352 8.10 -5.34 -6.93
C GLU A 352 9.06 -6.47 -6.56
N SER A 353 8.53 -7.61 -6.11
CA SER A 353 9.36 -8.78 -5.81
C SER A 353 8.61 -10.08 -6.07
N LEU A 354 9.29 -11.12 -6.53
CA LEU A 354 8.66 -12.46 -6.56
C LEU A 354 8.73 -13.18 -5.19
N ASP A 355 9.77 -12.90 -4.43
CA ASP A 355 10.18 -13.69 -3.26
C ASP A 355 9.83 -13.05 -1.93
N CYS A 356 9.69 -11.72 -1.89
CA CYS A 356 9.20 -10.97 -0.72
C CYS A 356 7.75 -10.54 -0.96
N GLN A 357 6.83 -10.89 -0.06
CA GLN A 357 5.39 -10.60 -0.22
C GLN A 357 4.84 -9.65 0.85
N LEU A 358 5.52 -9.51 1.99
CA LEU A 358 5.05 -8.67 3.09
C LEU A 358 6.22 -7.94 3.76
N LEU A 359 6.03 -6.65 3.99
CA LEU A 359 6.85 -5.82 4.86
C LEU A 359 6.11 -5.58 6.18
N ALA A 360 6.80 -5.68 7.31
CA ALA A 360 6.33 -5.14 8.58
C ALA A 360 7.29 -4.06 9.10
N VAL A 361 6.72 -2.95 9.57
CA VAL A 361 7.45 -1.83 10.15
C VAL A 361 7.19 -1.79 11.66
N THR A 362 8.23 -1.55 12.44
CA THR A 362 8.16 -1.49 13.91
C THR A 362 8.16 -0.04 14.41
N HIS A 363 7.85 0.17 15.69
CA HIS A 363 7.90 1.49 16.32
C HIS A 363 9.27 2.17 16.27
N ALA A 364 10.34 1.39 16.07
CA ALA A 364 11.71 1.86 15.96
C ALA A 364 12.17 2.01 14.49
N GLY A 365 11.24 1.94 13.52
CA GLY A 365 11.55 2.06 12.09
C GLY A 365 12.26 0.84 11.48
N VAL A 366 12.41 -0.27 12.21
CA VAL A 366 12.96 -1.52 11.66
C VAL A 366 11.95 -2.12 10.69
N ARG A 367 12.46 -2.54 9.53
CA ARG A 367 11.74 -3.22 8.45
C ARG A 367 12.02 -4.71 8.46
N LEU A 368 10.96 -5.50 8.54
CA LEU A 368 10.99 -6.95 8.58
C LEU A 368 10.33 -7.48 7.30
N TYR A 369 11.10 -8.13 6.43
CA TYR A 369 10.59 -8.65 5.17
C TYR A 369 10.28 -10.13 5.30
N PHE A 370 9.10 -10.52 4.84
CA PHE A 370 8.61 -11.89 4.94
C PHE A 370 8.36 -12.49 3.57
N SER A 371 8.57 -13.81 3.53
CA SER A 371 8.17 -14.65 2.42
C SER A 371 7.05 -15.61 2.82
N THR A 372 6.09 -15.82 1.92
CA THR A 372 4.96 -16.74 2.14
C THR A 372 4.99 -18.00 1.29
N CYS A 373 5.85 -18.03 0.27
CA CYS A 373 5.99 -19.10 -0.70
C CYS A 373 7.45 -19.56 -0.81
N PRO A 374 7.72 -20.76 -1.36
CA PRO A 374 9.07 -21.12 -1.78
C PRO A 374 9.63 -20.12 -2.79
N PHE A 375 10.93 -19.81 -2.68
CA PHE A 375 11.59 -18.85 -3.57
C PHE A 375 11.60 -19.31 -5.03
N ARG A 376 11.55 -18.33 -5.95
CA ARG A 376 11.58 -18.52 -7.40
C ARG A 376 10.46 -19.43 -7.93
N GLN A 377 9.35 -19.51 -7.21
CA GLN A 377 8.14 -20.26 -7.60
C GLN A 377 6.93 -19.32 -7.66
N PRO A 378 6.80 -18.50 -8.73
CA PRO A 378 5.77 -17.46 -8.81
C PRO A 378 4.32 -18.01 -8.83
N LEU A 379 4.14 -19.30 -9.12
CA LEU A 379 2.83 -19.96 -9.14
C LEU A 379 2.49 -20.66 -7.83
N ALA A 380 3.43 -20.73 -6.87
CA ALA A 380 3.19 -21.37 -5.59
C ALA A 380 2.19 -20.55 -4.76
N ARG A 381 1.26 -21.25 -4.11
CA ARG A 381 0.33 -20.65 -3.14
C ARG A 381 1.01 -20.47 -1.78
N PRO A 382 0.59 -19.46 -0.99
CA PRO A 382 1.17 -19.23 0.32
C PRO A 382 0.93 -20.41 1.26
N ASN A 383 1.95 -20.82 1.99
CA ASN A 383 1.87 -21.93 2.94
C ASN A 383 2.61 -21.67 4.26
N THR A 384 3.30 -20.54 4.37
CA THR A 384 4.09 -20.15 5.54
C THR A 384 4.10 -18.62 5.67
N LEU A 385 4.74 -18.13 6.72
CA LEU A 385 5.18 -16.75 6.87
C LEU A 385 6.57 -16.76 7.51
N THR A 386 7.60 -16.62 6.70
CA THR A 386 9.01 -16.75 7.11
C THR A 386 9.68 -15.39 7.05
N LEU A 387 10.32 -14.96 8.14
CA LEU A 387 11.15 -13.75 8.16
C LEU A 387 12.44 -14.01 7.37
N VAL A 388 12.63 -13.30 6.27
CA VAL A 388 13.77 -13.51 5.35
C VAL A 388 14.78 -12.37 5.37
N HIS A 389 14.41 -11.18 5.82
CA HIS A 389 15.35 -10.07 5.97
C HIS A 389 14.97 -9.12 7.09
N VAL A 390 15.97 -8.56 7.77
CA VAL A 390 15.84 -7.49 8.75
C VAL A 390 16.65 -6.28 8.29
N ARG A 391 16.00 -5.16 8.00
CA ARG A 391 16.66 -3.90 7.63
C ARG A 391 16.46 -2.87 8.73
N LEU A 392 17.57 -2.45 9.35
CA LEU A 392 17.55 -1.42 10.39
C LEU A 392 17.42 -0.03 9.75
N PRO A 393 16.76 0.93 10.39
CA PRO A 393 16.66 2.29 9.84
C PRO A 393 18.01 3.02 9.89
N PRO A 394 18.10 4.22 9.30
CA PRO A 394 19.24 5.10 9.49
C PRO A 394 19.60 5.34 10.98
N GLY A 395 20.88 5.64 11.25
CA GLY A 395 21.39 5.89 12.60
C GLY A 395 21.96 4.67 13.34
N PHE A 396 21.89 3.47 12.75
CA PHE A 396 22.44 2.24 13.36
C PHE A 396 23.90 1.92 13.00
N SER A 397 24.50 2.67 12.08
CA SER A 397 25.95 2.63 11.85
C SER A 397 26.72 3.25 13.01
N ALA A 398 27.88 2.69 13.34
CA ALA A 398 28.73 3.15 14.45
C ALA A 398 29.25 4.58 14.27
N SER A 399 29.38 5.04 13.04
CA SER A 399 29.85 6.39 12.64
C SER A 399 28.69 7.36 12.36
N SER A 400 27.44 6.92 12.47
CA SER A 400 26.29 7.74 12.09
C SER A 400 26.06 8.88 13.08
N THR A 401 25.90 10.10 12.56
CA THR A 401 25.43 11.27 13.30
C THR A 401 23.92 11.49 13.15
N VAL A 402 23.23 10.59 12.46
CA VAL A 402 21.80 10.69 12.17
C VAL A 402 21.03 10.10 13.35
N GLU A 403 19.99 10.80 13.78
CA GLU A 403 19.11 10.29 14.83
C GLU A 403 18.36 9.04 14.36
N LYS A 404 18.07 8.14 15.29
CA LYS A 404 17.31 6.92 14.98
C LYS A 404 15.81 7.24 15.04
N PRO A 405 15.00 6.77 14.08
CA PRO A 405 13.56 6.81 14.23
C PRO A 405 13.13 6.12 15.53
N SER A 406 12.25 6.76 16.27
CA SER A 406 11.65 6.20 17.48
C SER A 406 10.22 6.71 17.59
N LYS A 407 9.35 5.96 18.28
CA LYS A 407 7.91 6.30 18.41
C LYS A 407 7.22 6.47 17.05
N VAL A 408 7.63 5.67 16.05
CA VAL A 408 6.90 5.56 14.79
C VAL A 408 5.50 5.04 15.09
N HIS A 409 4.47 5.72 14.62
CA HIS A 409 3.07 5.36 14.87
C HIS A 409 2.24 5.17 13.59
N LYS A 410 2.70 5.67 12.44
CA LYS A 410 2.22 5.29 11.09
C LYS A 410 3.38 5.05 10.15
N ALA A 411 3.14 4.20 9.16
CA ALA A 411 4.05 4.06 8.02
C ALA A 411 3.26 3.86 6.73
N LEU A 412 3.81 4.28 5.61
CA LEU A 412 3.31 3.99 4.27
C LEU A 412 4.47 3.48 3.44
N TYR A 413 4.27 2.32 2.81
CA TYR A 413 5.23 1.75 1.89
C TYR A 413 4.61 1.67 0.51
N SER A 414 5.31 2.15 -0.51
CA SER A 414 4.97 1.91 -1.90
C SER A 414 6.26 1.85 -2.72
N LYS A 415 6.47 0.73 -3.43
CA LYS A 415 7.55 0.54 -4.42
C LYS A 415 8.94 1.01 -3.96
N GLY A 416 9.41 0.52 -2.82
CA GLY A 416 10.74 0.88 -2.30
C GLY A 416 10.84 2.25 -1.60
N ILE A 417 9.76 3.04 -1.57
CA ILE A 417 9.65 4.27 -0.77
C ILE A 417 8.94 3.95 0.54
N LEU A 418 9.57 4.30 1.66
CA LEU A 418 8.99 4.20 2.99
C LEU A 418 8.84 5.59 3.61
N LEU A 419 7.60 5.97 3.89
CA LEU A 419 7.27 7.10 4.75
C LEU A 419 6.94 6.60 6.16
N MET A 420 7.44 7.27 7.19
CA MET A 420 7.11 6.97 8.59
C MET A 420 6.85 8.26 9.34
N THR A 421 5.77 8.30 10.12
CA THR A 421 5.52 9.40 11.06
C THR A 421 5.90 8.95 12.45
N ALA A 422 6.73 9.77 13.10
CA ALA A 422 7.25 9.53 14.45
C ALA A 422 6.93 10.74 15.32
N SER A 423 6.53 10.50 16.57
CA SER A 423 6.19 11.60 17.47
C SER A 423 7.46 12.23 18.05
N GLU A 424 7.72 13.49 17.69
CA GLU A 424 8.85 14.29 18.20
C GLU A 424 8.53 14.78 19.63
N ASN A 425 7.32 15.29 19.83
CA ASN A 425 6.79 15.72 21.13
C ASN A 425 5.28 15.40 21.24
N GLU A 426 4.60 15.91 22.27
CA GLU A 426 3.17 15.65 22.49
C GLU A 426 2.26 16.27 21.43
N ASP A 427 2.75 17.25 20.66
CA ASP A 427 1.93 18.03 19.73
C ASP A 427 2.38 17.91 18.26
N ASN A 428 3.58 17.37 17.98
CA ASN A 428 4.20 17.41 16.66
C ASN A 428 4.84 16.09 16.28
N ASP A 429 4.70 15.76 15.01
CA ASP A 429 5.35 14.62 14.38
C ASP A 429 6.49 15.05 13.45
N ILE A 430 7.44 14.14 13.28
CA ILE A 430 8.46 14.18 12.24
C ILE A 430 8.14 13.10 11.20
N LEU A 431 8.16 13.50 9.93
CA LEU A 431 8.02 12.60 8.80
C LEU A 431 9.42 12.19 8.32
N TRP A 432 9.67 10.90 8.36
CA TRP A 432 10.83 10.25 7.76
C TRP A 432 10.46 9.75 6.37
N CYS A 433 11.33 9.99 5.40
CA CYS A 433 11.29 9.39 4.08
C CYS A 433 12.59 8.60 3.89
N VAL A 434 12.46 7.34 3.50
CA VAL A 434 13.58 6.49 3.08
C VAL A 434 13.26 6.01 1.66
N ASN A 435 14.18 6.25 0.73
CA ASN A 435 13.95 6.02 -0.69
C ASN A 435 15.09 5.21 -1.33
N HIS A 436 14.75 4.11 -1.99
CA HIS A 436 15.69 3.30 -2.76
C HIS A 436 15.84 3.75 -4.23
N ASP A 437 14.86 4.44 -4.80
CA ASP A 437 14.80 4.74 -6.23
C ASP A 437 15.94 5.61 -6.75
N THR A 438 16.72 6.22 -5.84
CA THR A 438 17.96 6.95 -6.16
C THR A 438 19.12 6.00 -6.49
N PHE A 439 19.08 4.75 -6.03
CA PHE A 439 20.13 3.75 -6.22
C PHE A 439 19.61 2.39 -6.77
N PRO A 440 18.74 2.37 -7.79
CA PRO A 440 17.97 1.17 -8.12
C PRO A 440 18.81 0.03 -8.72
N PHE A 441 19.99 0.35 -9.25
CA PHE A 441 20.93 -0.63 -9.81
C PHE A 441 22.05 -1.04 -8.85
N GLN A 442 22.14 -0.44 -7.66
CA GLN A 442 23.21 -0.72 -6.71
C GLN A 442 22.90 -1.97 -5.88
N LYS A 443 23.91 -2.84 -5.73
CA LYS A 443 23.85 -4.04 -4.89
C LYS A 443 25.01 -4.02 -3.90
N PRO A 444 24.77 -4.15 -2.57
CA PRO A 444 23.47 -4.30 -1.89
C PRO A 444 22.62 -3.02 -1.90
N MET A 445 21.36 -3.14 -1.45
CA MET A 445 20.39 -2.04 -1.39
C MET A 445 20.91 -0.81 -0.63
N MET A 446 20.96 0.32 -1.33
CA MET A 446 21.29 1.64 -0.78
C MET A 446 20.06 2.53 -0.80
N GLU A 447 19.93 3.41 0.18
CA GLU A 447 18.78 4.31 0.29
C GLU A 447 19.18 5.72 0.68
N THR A 448 18.53 6.70 0.07
CA THR A 448 18.54 8.06 0.61
C THR A 448 17.56 8.16 1.77
N GLN A 449 17.77 9.18 2.60
CA GLN A 449 16.86 9.49 3.69
C GLN A 449 16.68 11.00 3.83
N MET A 450 15.48 11.38 4.24
CA MET A 450 15.11 12.76 4.49
C MET A 450 14.14 12.82 5.66
N THR A 451 14.24 13.87 6.47
CA THR A 451 13.25 14.17 7.51
C THR A 451 12.65 15.55 7.27
N THR A 452 11.34 15.67 7.47
CA THR A 452 10.64 16.96 7.50
C THR A 452 9.70 17.02 8.69
N ARG A 453 9.52 18.21 9.27
CA ARG A 453 8.52 18.39 10.34
C ARG A 453 7.13 18.43 9.76
N VAL A 454 6.19 17.80 10.46
CA VAL A 454 4.76 17.87 10.18
C VAL A 454 4.13 18.73 11.27
N ASP A 455 3.29 19.67 10.85
CA ASP A 455 2.54 20.51 11.79
C ASP A 455 1.41 19.66 12.39
N GLY A 456 1.49 19.35 13.68
CA GLY A 456 0.50 18.52 14.35
C GLY A 456 0.75 17.01 14.24
N HIS A 457 -0.31 16.24 14.53
CA HIS A 457 -0.31 14.78 14.45
C HIS A 457 -0.76 14.24 13.09
N SER A 458 -0.14 13.16 12.68
CA SER A 458 -0.42 12.46 11.42
C SER A 458 -1.46 11.34 11.63
N TRP A 459 -2.67 11.56 11.12
CA TRP A 459 -3.77 10.59 11.26
C TRP A 459 -3.70 9.43 10.25
N ALA A 460 -3.34 9.76 9.02
CA ALA A 460 -3.22 8.81 7.92
C ALA A 460 -2.14 9.24 6.92
N LEU A 461 -1.53 8.25 6.27
CA LEU A 461 -0.66 8.42 5.12
C LEU A 461 -1.26 7.62 3.96
N SER A 462 -1.33 8.20 2.77
CA SER A 462 -1.85 7.51 1.60
C SER A 462 -1.17 8.02 0.32
N ALA A 463 -0.98 7.11 -0.64
CA ALA A 463 -0.50 7.47 -1.97
C ALA A 463 -1.68 7.93 -2.84
N ILE A 464 -1.49 9.03 -3.60
CA ILE A 464 -2.54 9.61 -4.44
C ILE A 464 -2.57 8.97 -5.82
N ASP A 465 -1.40 8.63 -6.37
CA ASP A 465 -1.27 8.14 -7.74
C ASP A 465 -0.53 6.79 -7.79
N GLU A 466 -1.19 5.78 -8.35
CA GLU A 466 -0.53 4.55 -8.81
C GLU A 466 -1.02 4.21 -10.22
N LEU A 467 -0.52 4.94 -11.21
CA LEU A 467 -0.66 4.48 -12.60
C LEU A 467 0.16 3.20 -12.78
N LYS A 468 -0.52 2.11 -13.10
CA LYS A 468 0.12 0.86 -13.52
C LYS A 468 0.41 0.99 -15.02
N VAL A 469 1.69 1.02 -15.38
CA VAL A 469 2.13 0.98 -16.78
C VAL A 469 2.07 -0.47 -17.27
N ASP A 470 1.49 -0.68 -18.45
CA ASP A 470 1.42 -2.00 -19.05
C ASP A 470 2.82 -2.59 -19.29
N LYS A 471 3.05 -3.80 -18.79
CA LYS A 471 4.33 -4.50 -18.94
C LYS A 471 4.50 -5.08 -20.34
N ILE A 472 5.65 -4.82 -20.94
CA ILE A 472 6.09 -5.56 -22.13
C ILE A 472 6.87 -6.79 -21.66
N ILE A 473 6.22 -7.95 -21.64
CA ILE A 473 6.89 -9.23 -21.37
C ILE A 473 7.42 -9.79 -22.69
N THR A 474 8.70 -10.11 -22.72
CA THR A 474 9.41 -10.73 -23.84
C THR A 474 9.93 -12.12 -23.46
N PRO A 475 10.31 -12.98 -24.42
CA PRO A 475 10.95 -14.27 -24.11
C PRO A 475 12.27 -14.18 -23.33
N LEU A 476 12.88 -12.99 -23.21
CA LEU A 476 14.12 -12.76 -22.43
C LEU A 476 13.85 -12.57 -20.92
N ASN A 477 12.59 -12.32 -20.54
CA ASN A 477 12.19 -12.24 -19.13
C ASN A 477 12.29 -13.62 -18.48
N LYS A 478 12.72 -13.69 -17.21
CA LYS A 478 13.09 -14.88 -16.41
C LYS A 478 14.55 -15.33 -16.50
N ASP A 479 15.20 -15.20 -17.66
CA ASP A 479 16.60 -15.65 -17.81
C ASP A 479 17.60 -14.51 -17.59
N HIS A 480 17.28 -13.30 -18.08
CA HIS A 480 18.19 -12.13 -17.99
C HIS A 480 17.51 -10.86 -17.47
N ILE A 481 16.17 -10.78 -17.51
CA ILE A 481 15.38 -9.60 -17.17
C ILE A 481 14.34 -9.99 -16.10
N PRO A 482 14.23 -9.26 -14.98
CA PRO A 482 13.20 -9.49 -13.98
C PRO A 482 11.78 -9.39 -14.56
N ILE A 483 10.81 -9.97 -13.85
CA ILE A 483 9.37 -9.87 -14.19
C ILE A 483 8.72 -8.68 -13.46
N THR A 484 9.46 -8.02 -12.58
CA THR A 484 9.05 -6.87 -11.78
C THR A 484 8.87 -5.60 -12.64
N ASP A 485 8.47 -4.49 -12.03
CA ASP A 485 8.38 -3.17 -12.63
C ASP A 485 9.77 -2.54 -12.66
N SER A 486 10.10 -1.87 -13.76
CA SER A 486 11.35 -1.10 -13.83
C SER A 486 11.33 0.04 -12.80
N PRO A 487 12.49 0.39 -12.24
CA PRO A 487 12.60 1.48 -11.27
C PRO A 487 12.16 2.81 -11.87
N VAL A 488 11.78 3.76 -11.01
CA VAL A 488 11.27 5.08 -11.43
C VAL A 488 12.23 5.78 -12.38
N VAL A 489 13.55 5.69 -12.18
CA VAL A 489 14.55 6.32 -13.07
C VAL A 489 14.41 5.90 -14.55
N VAL A 490 13.90 4.69 -14.82
CA VAL A 490 13.66 4.17 -16.18
C VAL A 490 12.31 4.64 -16.72
N GLN A 491 11.33 4.89 -15.84
CA GLN A 491 9.94 5.22 -16.22
C GLN A 491 9.56 6.69 -16.00
N GLN A 492 10.44 7.51 -15.41
CA GLN A 492 10.15 8.88 -14.94
C GLN A 492 9.66 9.84 -16.04
N HIS A 493 9.97 9.56 -17.30
CA HIS A 493 9.51 10.38 -18.45
C HIS A 493 8.20 9.85 -19.07
N MET A 494 7.74 8.67 -18.63
CA MET A 494 6.48 8.05 -19.05
C MET A 494 5.38 8.19 -17.97
N LEU A 495 5.78 8.32 -16.72
CA LEU A 495 4.89 8.49 -15.57
C LEU A 495 4.64 9.98 -15.31
N PRO A 496 3.44 10.37 -14.85
CA PRO A 496 3.26 11.69 -14.26
C PRO A 496 4.07 11.81 -12.95
N PRO A 497 4.40 13.05 -12.55
CA PRO A 497 5.13 13.35 -11.33
C PRO A 497 4.33 13.06 -10.06
#